data_AF-A0A257RCG3-F1
#
_entry.id   AF-A0A257RCG3-F1
#
_cell.length_a   1.000
_cell.length_b   1.000
_cell.length_c   1.000
_cell.angle_alpha   90.00
_cell.angle_beta   90.00
_cell.angle_gamma   90.00
#
_symmetry.space_group_name_H-M   'P 1'
#
loop_
_entity.id
_entity.type
_entity.pdbx_description
1 polymer ?
#
loop_
_entity_poly.entity_id
_entity_poly.type
_entity_poly.pdbx_seq_one_letter_code
_entity_poly.pdbx_strand_id
1 'polypeptide(L)'
;MARREVILAGGAINSPQLLLLSGIGPQAELAKHGIQQVHELPGVGQNLQDHLDATVMIKDKTKRSIGIGPGSAITMFKAFLEYRKSGSGMFASNAAESGGFARLTPESKRPEIQFHFLPTMLRNHGRTLTPGYGMTLHCCQLRPKSRGYIGLKSNDPYADPLIQPNYLSHDDDLAELLAGYKMGRRIMNTALMKSTGGGIEVEPGPEATSDAQLIEHIRNHAETIYHPVGTCKMGHDDMAVVDDRLRVHGINNLRVVDASIMPRVIGGNTNAPVMVIGEKASRMILADRNEAAAA
;
A
#
# COMPACT_ATOMS: atom_id res chain seq x y z
N MET A 1 5.98 -21.25 -25.76
CA MET A 1 6.70 -21.54 -24.51
C MET A 1 7.95 -20.70 -24.40
N ALA A 2 8.37 -20.32 -23.20
CA ALA A 2 9.62 -19.63 -22.96
C ALA A 2 10.82 -20.58 -23.15
N ARG A 3 11.84 -20.17 -23.91
CA ARG A 3 13.02 -21.01 -24.21
C ARG A 3 14.10 -21.00 -23.13
N ARG A 4 14.02 -20.08 -22.16
CA ARG A 4 15.10 -19.86 -21.18
C ARG A 4 14.57 -19.80 -19.75
N GLU A 5 13.75 -18.81 -19.46
CA GLU A 5 13.28 -18.52 -18.11
C GLU A 5 11.92 -17.82 -18.17
N VAL A 6 11.10 -18.03 -17.13
CA VAL A 6 9.84 -17.34 -16.89
C VAL A 6 10.02 -16.40 -15.71
N ILE A 7 9.53 -15.17 -15.83
CA ILE A 7 9.57 -14.15 -14.78
C ILE A 7 8.14 -13.78 -14.43
N LEU A 8 7.75 -13.99 -13.17
CA LEU A 8 6.50 -13.49 -12.63
C LEU A 8 6.70 -12.08 -12.08
N ALA A 9 5.87 -11.14 -12.54
CA ALA A 9 5.87 -9.75 -12.11
C ALA A 9 4.42 -9.23 -11.95
N GLY A 10 3.53 -10.09 -11.42
CA GLY A 10 2.12 -9.79 -11.18
C GLY A 10 1.85 -9.01 -9.89
N GLY A 11 2.90 -8.69 -9.11
CA GLY A 11 2.77 -8.01 -7.84
C GLY A 11 2.36 -8.95 -6.70
N ALA A 12 2.21 -8.36 -5.50
CA ALA A 12 1.91 -9.10 -4.27
C ALA A 12 0.55 -9.80 -4.26
N ILE A 13 -0.32 -9.54 -5.23
CA ILE A 13 -1.63 -10.19 -5.34
C ILE A 13 -1.59 -11.28 -6.42
N ASN A 14 -1.17 -10.95 -7.64
CA ASN A 14 -1.37 -11.87 -8.77
C ASN A 14 -0.22 -12.88 -8.93
N SER A 15 1.01 -12.56 -8.51
CA SER A 15 2.12 -13.52 -8.55
C SER A 15 1.88 -14.76 -7.68
N PRO A 16 1.49 -14.65 -6.40
CA PRO A 16 1.16 -15.84 -5.61
C PRO A 16 -0.09 -16.55 -6.15
N GLN A 17 -1.10 -15.83 -6.64
CA GLN A 17 -2.28 -16.44 -7.24
C GLN A 17 -1.89 -17.34 -8.43
N LEU A 18 -1.04 -16.83 -9.32
CA LEU A 18 -0.59 -17.59 -10.49
C LEU A 18 0.27 -18.79 -10.11
N LEU A 19 1.13 -18.68 -9.09
CA LEU A 19 1.88 -19.82 -8.55
C LEU A 19 0.92 -20.91 -8.00
N LEU A 20 -0.08 -20.51 -7.22
CA LEU A 20 -1.10 -21.43 -6.69
C LEU A 20 -1.87 -22.11 -7.83
N LEU A 21 -2.34 -21.36 -8.82
CA LEU A 21 -3.03 -21.91 -10.00
C LEU A 21 -2.13 -22.84 -10.83
N SER A 22 -0.81 -22.67 -10.76
CA SER A 22 0.19 -23.52 -11.41
C SER A 22 0.57 -24.76 -10.58
N GLY A 23 -0.10 -24.99 -9.44
CA GLY A 23 0.19 -26.10 -8.54
C GLY A 23 1.47 -25.93 -7.70
N ILE A 24 1.96 -24.69 -7.55
CA ILE A 24 3.14 -24.36 -6.72
C ILE A 24 2.65 -23.63 -5.48
N GLY A 25 2.66 -24.30 -4.33
CA GLY A 25 2.15 -23.74 -3.09
C GLY A 25 1.75 -24.79 -2.06
N PRO A 26 1.05 -24.40 -0.97
CA PRO A 26 0.66 -25.32 0.09
C PRO A 26 -0.37 -26.36 -0.40
N GLN A 27 -0.11 -27.65 -0.19
CA GLN A 27 -1.00 -28.74 -0.60
C GLN A 27 -2.44 -28.55 -0.09
N ALA A 28 -2.56 -28.09 1.15
CA ALA A 28 -3.86 -27.88 1.79
C ALA A 28 -4.70 -26.80 1.10
N GLU A 29 -4.08 -25.79 0.48
CA GLU A 29 -4.79 -24.77 -0.29
C GLU A 29 -5.15 -25.29 -1.69
N LEU A 30 -4.20 -25.92 -2.38
CA LEU A 30 -4.37 -26.44 -3.74
C LEU A 30 -5.48 -27.50 -3.82
N ALA A 31 -5.53 -28.40 -2.83
CA ALA A 31 -6.51 -29.47 -2.76
C ALA A 31 -7.97 -28.97 -2.67
N LYS A 32 -8.21 -27.81 -2.04
CA LYS A 32 -9.56 -27.21 -1.94
C LYS A 32 -10.16 -26.87 -3.31
N HIS A 33 -9.30 -26.63 -4.30
CA HIS A 33 -9.67 -26.17 -5.64
C HIS A 33 -9.43 -27.24 -6.71
N GLY A 34 -9.13 -28.48 -6.30
CA GLY A 34 -8.88 -29.60 -7.22
C GLY A 34 -7.63 -29.43 -8.09
N ILE A 35 -6.66 -28.65 -7.63
CA ILE A 35 -5.40 -28.41 -8.35
C ILE A 35 -4.38 -29.46 -7.94
N GLN A 36 -3.80 -30.17 -8.91
CA GLN A 36 -2.70 -31.09 -8.64
C GLN A 36 -1.46 -30.31 -8.23
N GLN A 37 -0.89 -30.64 -7.08
CA GLN A 37 0.37 -30.04 -6.65
C GLN A 37 1.54 -30.54 -7.49
N VAL A 38 2.27 -29.57 -8.01
CA VAL A 38 3.55 -29.73 -8.72
C VAL A 38 4.70 -29.61 -7.73
N HIS A 39 4.61 -28.67 -6.79
CA HIS A 39 5.65 -28.45 -5.78
C HIS A 39 5.07 -27.85 -4.49
N GLU A 40 5.43 -28.43 -3.35
CA GLU A 40 5.07 -27.90 -2.03
C GLU A 40 5.94 -26.69 -1.72
N LEU A 41 5.29 -25.53 -1.56
CA LEU A 41 5.96 -24.28 -1.21
C LEU A 41 5.04 -23.47 -0.28
N PRO A 42 5.07 -23.75 1.05
CA PRO A 42 4.03 -23.30 1.97
C PRO A 42 4.01 -21.77 2.17
N GLY A 43 5.09 -21.07 1.80
CA GLY A 43 5.16 -19.62 1.82
C GLY A 43 4.34 -18.89 0.76
N VAL A 44 3.93 -19.57 -0.33
CA VAL A 44 3.20 -18.92 -1.44
C VAL A 44 1.86 -18.37 -0.95
N GLY A 45 1.66 -17.08 -1.16
CA GLY A 45 0.45 -16.35 -0.74
C GLY A 45 0.45 -15.93 0.73
N GLN A 46 1.38 -16.40 1.56
CA GLN A 46 1.45 -16.04 2.99
C GLN A 46 2.16 -14.71 3.22
N ASN A 47 2.17 -14.19 4.45
CA ASN A 47 2.94 -12.99 4.80
C ASN A 47 2.54 -11.71 4.02
N LEU A 48 1.27 -11.61 3.61
CA LEU A 48 0.73 -10.37 3.04
C LEU A 48 0.87 -9.26 4.08
N GLN A 49 1.54 -8.19 3.68
CA GLN A 49 1.74 -6.97 4.44
C GLN A 49 1.32 -5.80 3.58
N ASP A 50 0.75 -4.77 4.19
CA ASP A 50 0.39 -3.54 3.53
C ASP A 50 0.42 -2.40 4.56
N HIS A 51 0.62 -1.18 4.10
CA HIS A 51 0.48 -0.01 4.94
C HIS A 51 -1.00 0.29 5.16
N LEU A 52 -1.39 0.39 6.43
CA LEU A 52 -2.72 0.80 6.82
C LEU A 52 -2.71 2.27 7.23
N ASP A 53 -3.77 2.99 6.87
CA ASP A 53 -3.83 4.43 6.98
C ASP A 53 -5.14 4.89 7.62
N ALA A 54 -5.07 5.95 8.41
CA ALA A 54 -6.21 6.64 9.01
C ALA A 54 -6.15 8.13 8.67
N THR A 55 -7.28 8.73 8.31
CA THR A 55 -7.30 10.09 7.77
C THR A 55 -7.95 11.08 8.74
N VAL A 56 -7.30 12.24 8.91
CA VAL A 56 -7.89 13.39 9.60
C VAL A 56 -8.32 14.41 8.55
N MET A 57 -9.62 14.70 8.50
CA MET A 57 -10.20 15.64 7.54
C MET A 57 -10.70 16.90 8.24
N ILE A 58 -10.37 18.07 7.69
CA ILE A 58 -10.90 19.36 8.16
C ILE A 58 -11.50 20.18 7.02
N LYS A 59 -12.43 21.08 7.34
CA LYS A 59 -13.03 21.99 6.36
C LYS A 59 -12.09 23.16 6.03
N ASP A 60 -12.11 23.61 4.79
CA ASP A 60 -11.48 24.84 4.32
C ASP A 60 -12.57 25.85 3.93
N LYS A 61 -12.65 27.00 4.61
CA LYS A 61 -13.59 28.07 4.20
C LYS A 61 -12.94 29.14 3.33
N THR A 62 -11.61 29.11 3.16
CA THR A 62 -10.91 30.01 2.25
C THR A 62 -11.11 29.62 0.78
N LYS A 63 -11.53 28.37 0.51
CA LYS A 63 -11.72 27.81 -0.84
C LYS A 63 -10.43 27.81 -1.66
N ARG A 64 -9.28 27.72 -0.97
CA ARG A 64 -7.96 27.59 -1.60
C ARG A 64 -7.64 26.14 -1.92
N SER A 65 -8.24 25.21 -1.18
CA SER A 65 -8.14 23.78 -1.44
C SER A 65 -8.77 23.42 -2.80
N ILE A 66 -8.36 22.28 -3.34
CA ILE A 66 -9.10 21.59 -4.40
C ILE A 66 -10.42 21.12 -3.77
N GLY A 67 -11.54 21.36 -4.46
CA GLY A 67 -12.86 21.09 -3.90
C GLY A 67 -13.98 21.18 -4.93
N ILE A 68 -15.16 20.74 -4.52
CA ILE A 68 -16.37 20.69 -5.35
C ILE A 68 -17.36 21.73 -4.80
N GLY A 69 -17.48 22.86 -5.48
CA GLY A 69 -18.42 23.91 -5.09
C GLY A 69 -18.76 24.85 -6.23
N PRO A 70 -19.56 25.90 -5.98
CA PRO A 70 -19.91 26.88 -7.00
C PRO A 70 -18.66 27.46 -7.67
N GLY A 71 -18.59 27.34 -9.00
CA GLY A 71 -17.45 27.81 -9.81
C GLY A 71 -16.34 26.79 -10.05
N SER A 72 -16.38 25.60 -9.43
CA SER A 72 -15.33 24.57 -9.60
C SER A 72 -15.14 24.16 -11.06
N ALA A 73 -16.22 24.05 -11.84
CA ALA A 73 -16.14 23.73 -13.28
C ALA A 73 -15.32 24.76 -14.07
N ILE A 74 -15.43 26.06 -13.74
CA ILE A 74 -14.66 27.13 -14.37
C ILE A 74 -13.18 27.01 -13.96
N THR A 75 -12.92 26.76 -12.68
CA THR A 75 -11.55 26.54 -12.17
C THR A 75 -10.90 25.33 -12.85
N MET A 76 -11.62 24.21 -12.98
CA MET A 76 -11.15 23.01 -13.67
C MET A 76 -10.88 23.29 -15.16
N PHE A 77 -11.75 24.03 -15.84
CA PHE A 77 -11.55 24.39 -17.24
C PHE A 77 -10.33 25.30 -17.43
N LYS A 78 -10.12 26.28 -16.54
CA LYS A 78 -8.90 27.13 -16.57
C LYS A 78 -7.64 26.31 -16.32
N ALA A 79 -7.66 25.41 -15.33
CA ALA A 79 -6.55 24.50 -15.06
C ALA A 79 -6.25 23.58 -16.25
N PHE A 80 -7.29 23.14 -16.98
CA PHE A 80 -7.13 22.34 -18.19
C PHE A 80 -6.41 23.13 -19.29
N LEU A 81 -6.83 24.38 -19.51
CA LEU A 81 -6.18 25.25 -20.49
C LEU A 81 -4.72 25.56 -20.12
N GLU A 82 -4.43 25.78 -18.84
CA GLU A 82 -3.06 25.96 -18.35
C GLU A 82 -2.21 24.72 -18.64
N TYR A 83 -2.67 23.55 -18.20
CA TYR A 83 -1.97 22.29 -18.41
C TYR A 83 -1.72 22.01 -19.90
N ARG A 84 -2.71 22.26 -20.76
CA ARG A 84 -2.55 22.07 -22.21
C ARG A 84 -1.53 23.03 -22.83
N LYS A 85 -1.34 24.22 -22.24
CA LYS A 85 -0.44 25.25 -22.77
C LYS A 85 1.01 25.06 -22.30
N SER A 86 1.21 24.72 -21.03
CA SER A 86 2.54 24.71 -20.39
C SER A 86 2.92 23.41 -19.71
N GLY A 87 2.01 22.43 -19.61
CA GLY A 87 2.21 21.23 -18.79
C GLY A 87 2.29 21.53 -17.29
N SER A 88 1.84 22.71 -16.85
CA SER A 88 1.88 23.16 -15.46
C SER A 88 0.49 23.20 -14.83
N GLY A 89 0.45 23.56 -13.54
CA GLY A 89 -0.78 23.80 -12.81
C GLY A 89 -1.36 22.54 -12.18
N MET A 90 -2.62 22.64 -11.73
CA MET A 90 -3.27 21.63 -10.89
C MET A 90 -3.29 20.21 -11.50
N PHE A 91 -3.43 20.08 -12.83
CA PHE A 91 -3.41 18.77 -13.49
C PHE A 91 -2.03 18.14 -13.62
N ALA A 92 -0.97 18.88 -13.32
CA ALA A 92 0.39 18.36 -13.20
C ALA A 92 0.74 17.86 -11.78
N SER A 93 -0.19 17.95 -10.83
CA SER A 93 -0.02 17.48 -9.44
C SER A 93 -0.80 16.18 -9.19
N ASN A 94 -0.30 15.36 -8.26
CA ASN A 94 -1.03 14.23 -7.68
C ASN A 94 -1.85 14.61 -6.43
N ALA A 95 -1.88 15.91 -6.09
CA ALA A 95 -2.52 16.52 -4.91
C ALA A 95 -1.92 16.15 -3.54
N ALA A 96 -0.93 15.26 -3.44
CA ALA A 96 -0.20 14.99 -2.21
C ALA A 96 0.97 15.99 -2.07
N GLU A 97 0.67 17.20 -1.59
CA GLU A 97 1.55 18.37 -1.71
C GLU A 97 2.66 18.44 -0.65
N SER A 98 2.46 17.81 0.50
CA SER A 98 3.46 17.78 1.57
C SER A 98 3.28 16.58 2.47
N GLY A 99 4.22 16.36 3.37
CA GLY A 99 4.18 15.23 4.27
C GLY A 99 5.28 15.29 5.31
N GLY A 100 5.44 14.21 6.05
CA GLY A 100 6.48 14.10 7.05
C GLY A 100 6.56 12.69 7.63
N PHE A 101 7.70 12.38 8.23
CA PHE A 101 7.90 11.14 8.95
C PHE A 101 8.02 11.46 10.44
N ALA A 102 7.23 10.80 11.27
CA ALA A 102 7.20 11.05 12.69
C ALA A 102 7.51 9.81 13.52
N ARG A 103 8.25 10.05 14.60
CA ARG A 103 8.42 9.10 15.68
C ARG A 103 7.31 9.28 16.70
N LEU A 104 6.74 8.19 17.18
CA LEU A 104 5.68 8.26 18.19
C LEU A 104 6.23 8.42 19.61
N THR A 105 7.43 7.90 19.88
CA THR A 105 8.11 8.07 21.16
C THR A 105 9.54 8.60 20.99
N PRO A 106 10.14 9.25 22.00
CA PRO A 106 11.52 9.71 21.94
C PRO A 106 12.55 8.59 21.72
N GLU A 107 12.25 7.38 22.21
CA GLU A 107 13.14 6.21 22.17
C GLU A 107 13.14 5.51 20.80
N SER A 108 12.14 5.80 19.95
CA SER A 108 12.05 5.23 18.61
C SER A 108 13.30 5.52 17.78
N LYS A 109 13.87 4.47 17.17
CA LYS A 109 15.07 4.60 16.31
C LYS A 109 14.74 5.04 14.88
N ARG A 110 13.49 4.94 14.48
CA ARG A 110 13.00 5.19 13.11
C ARG A 110 11.54 5.61 13.14
N PRO A 111 11.05 6.39 12.17
CA PRO A 111 9.67 6.89 12.17
C PRO A 111 8.67 5.75 11.98
N GLU A 112 7.65 5.68 12.83
CA GLU A 112 6.50 4.76 12.73
C GLU A 112 5.43 5.26 11.76
N ILE A 113 5.24 6.57 11.67
CA ILE A 113 4.14 7.17 10.91
C ILE A 113 4.68 8.01 9.76
N GLN A 114 4.06 7.87 8.59
CA GLN A 114 4.20 8.78 7.46
C GLN A 114 2.92 9.60 7.31
N PHE A 115 3.07 10.92 7.23
CA PHE A 115 1.99 11.83 6.92
C PHE A 115 1.98 12.18 5.43
N HIS A 116 0.79 12.18 4.83
CA HIS A 116 0.55 12.78 3.51
C HIS A 116 -0.55 13.83 3.65
N PHE A 117 -0.21 15.08 3.33
CA PHE A 117 -1.15 16.19 3.37
C PHE A 117 -1.67 16.48 1.97
N LEU A 118 -3.00 16.50 1.86
CA LEU A 118 -3.72 16.80 0.64
C LEU A 118 -4.60 18.03 0.87
N PRO A 119 -4.53 19.07 0.02
CA PRO A 119 -5.44 20.19 0.07
C PRO A 119 -6.75 19.85 -0.65
N THR A 120 -7.38 18.73 -0.29
CA THR A 120 -8.73 18.32 -0.74
C THR A 120 -9.39 17.47 0.34
N MET A 121 -10.72 17.40 0.33
CA MET A 121 -11.41 16.33 1.05
C MET A 121 -11.29 15.03 0.26
N LEU A 122 -10.73 14.00 0.90
CA LEU A 122 -10.54 12.69 0.32
C LEU A 122 -11.30 11.63 1.13
N ARG A 123 -12.25 10.94 0.48
CA ARG A 123 -12.94 9.75 1.01
C ARG A 123 -12.81 8.61 0.01
N ASN A 124 -12.54 7.39 0.50
CA ASN A 124 -12.41 6.20 -0.33
C ASN A 124 -11.46 6.44 -1.51
N HIS A 125 -10.26 6.98 -1.22
CA HIS A 125 -9.25 7.38 -2.21
C HIS A 125 -9.75 8.28 -3.34
N GLY A 126 -10.77 9.11 -3.08
CA GLY A 126 -11.37 10.02 -4.07
C GLY A 126 -12.44 9.37 -4.95
N ARG A 127 -12.78 8.10 -4.74
CA ARG A 127 -13.91 7.43 -5.42
C ARG A 127 -15.26 7.96 -4.96
N THR A 128 -15.32 8.53 -3.76
CA THR A 128 -16.52 9.18 -3.22
C THR A 128 -16.35 10.70 -3.31
N LEU A 129 -17.04 11.32 -4.27
CA LEU A 129 -17.05 12.78 -4.41
C LEU A 129 -17.67 13.42 -3.18
N THR A 130 -16.91 14.29 -2.52
CA THR A 130 -17.33 14.99 -1.30
C THR A 130 -17.54 16.48 -1.61
N PRO A 131 -18.78 16.99 -1.59
CA PRO A 131 -19.05 18.40 -1.82
C PRO A 131 -18.35 19.29 -0.79
N GLY A 132 -17.85 20.45 -1.23
CA GLY A 132 -17.17 21.43 -0.40
C GLY A 132 -15.67 21.50 -0.62
N TYR A 133 -15.00 22.19 0.30
CA TYR A 133 -13.56 22.43 0.33
C TYR A 133 -13.00 21.97 1.67
N GLY A 134 -11.80 21.41 1.67
CA GLY A 134 -11.17 20.86 2.87
C GLY A 134 -9.79 20.32 2.61
N MET A 135 -9.20 19.78 3.67
CA MET A 135 -7.86 19.23 3.67
C MET A 135 -7.87 17.88 4.39
N THR A 136 -7.13 16.91 3.87
CA THR A 136 -6.97 15.58 4.45
C THR A 136 -5.51 15.36 4.82
N LEU A 137 -5.28 14.89 6.04
CA LEU A 137 -3.99 14.38 6.49
C LEU A 137 -4.09 12.87 6.68
N HIS A 138 -3.40 12.13 5.83
CA HIS A 138 -3.22 10.68 5.96
C HIS A 138 -2.19 10.40 7.06
N CYS A 139 -2.47 9.45 7.93
CA CYS A 139 -1.63 8.99 9.03
C CYS A 139 -1.30 7.51 8.82
N CYS A 140 -0.28 7.25 8.01
CA CYS A 140 0.04 5.91 7.52
C CYS A 140 1.02 5.19 8.46
N GLN A 141 0.65 3.98 8.88
CA GLN A 141 1.51 3.09 9.67
C GLN A 141 2.56 2.41 8.76
N LEU A 142 3.84 2.55 9.09
CA LEU A 142 4.93 2.12 8.21
C LEU A 142 5.46 0.71 8.44
N ARG A 143 5.21 0.09 9.60
CA ARG A 143 5.78 -1.24 9.93
C ARG A 143 4.79 -2.14 10.66
N PRO A 144 3.64 -2.44 10.05
CA PRO A 144 2.63 -3.28 10.67
C PRO A 144 3.14 -4.70 10.96
N LYS A 145 2.65 -5.27 12.06
CA LYS A 145 2.93 -6.63 12.53
C LYS A 145 1.87 -7.63 12.10
N SER A 146 0.64 -7.19 11.83
CA SER A 146 -0.41 -7.98 11.21
C SER A 146 0.07 -8.64 9.92
N ARG A 147 -0.36 -9.88 9.71
CA ARG A 147 -0.04 -10.68 8.52
C ARG A 147 -1.30 -11.29 7.94
N GLY A 148 -1.52 -10.98 6.67
CA GLY A 148 -2.57 -11.56 5.87
C GLY A 148 -2.08 -12.69 4.96
N TYR A 149 -2.95 -13.08 4.05
CA TYR A 149 -2.61 -13.99 2.96
C TYR A 149 -3.43 -13.71 1.69
N ILE A 150 -2.91 -14.24 0.57
CA ILE A 150 -3.57 -14.39 -0.72
C ILE A 150 -3.82 -15.88 -0.93
N GLY A 151 -5.06 -16.24 -1.28
CA GLY A 151 -5.46 -17.60 -1.61
C GLY A 151 -6.30 -17.63 -2.88
N LEU A 152 -6.85 -18.80 -3.19
CA LEU A 152 -7.74 -18.99 -4.33
C LEU A 152 -9.20 -19.02 -3.89
N LYS A 153 -10.10 -18.46 -4.71
CA LYS A 153 -11.55 -18.69 -4.59
C LYS A 153 -12.01 -19.90 -5.41
N SER A 154 -11.32 -20.18 -6.50
CA SER A 154 -11.56 -21.28 -7.43
C SER A 154 -10.28 -21.58 -8.22
N ASN A 155 -10.34 -22.57 -9.11
CA ASN A 155 -9.29 -22.87 -10.08
C ASN A 155 -9.44 -22.13 -11.42
N ASP A 156 -10.40 -21.21 -11.53
CA ASP A 156 -10.56 -20.36 -12.72
C ASP A 156 -9.51 -19.24 -12.70
N PRO A 157 -8.60 -19.16 -13.68
CA PRO A 157 -7.58 -18.12 -13.72
C PRO A 157 -8.13 -16.70 -13.90
N TYR A 158 -9.41 -16.54 -14.29
CA TYR A 158 -10.08 -15.25 -14.39
C TYR A 158 -10.86 -14.86 -13.13
N ALA A 159 -10.96 -15.75 -12.14
CA ALA A 159 -11.60 -15.43 -10.88
C ALA A 159 -10.71 -14.53 -10.01
N ASP A 160 -11.35 -13.62 -9.27
CA ASP A 160 -10.65 -12.80 -8.28
C ASP A 160 -9.98 -13.67 -7.21
N PRO A 161 -8.77 -13.33 -6.75
CA PRO A 161 -8.14 -14.03 -5.65
C PRO A 161 -8.92 -13.83 -4.34
N LEU A 162 -8.70 -14.74 -3.39
CA LEU A 162 -9.07 -14.51 -2.00
C LEU A 162 -8.02 -13.60 -1.37
N ILE A 163 -8.42 -12.43 -0.89
CA ILE A 163 -7.52 -11.45 -0.24
C ILE A 163 -7.95 -11.30 1.20
N GLN A 164 -7.09 -11.72 2.13
CA GLN A 164 -7.36 -11.62 3.57
C GLN A 164 -6.21 -10.86 4.24
N PRO A 165 -6.30 -9.52 4.38
CA PRO A 165 -5.18 -8.71 4.86
C PRO A 165 -4.93 -8.81 6.38
N ASN A 166 -5.95 -9.18 7.17
CA ASN A 166 -5.89 -9.24 8.63
C ASN A 166 -5.44 -7.91 9.28
N TYR A 167 -5.89 -6.78 8.74
CA TYR A 167 -5.59 -5.46 9.32
C TYR A 167 -5.97 -5.40 10.80
N LEU A 168 -5.07 -4.84 11.62
CA LEU A 168 -5.25 -4.63 13.06
C LEU A 168 -5.44 -5.92 13.87
N SER A 169 -5.00 -7.06 13.35
CA SER A 169 -4.97 -8.34 14.07
C SER A 169 -3.91 -8.41 15.17
N HIS A 170 -2.90 -7.52 15.14
CA HIS A 170 -1.89 -7.40 16.18
C HIS A 170 -2.11 -6.10 16.97
N ASP A 171 -2.13 -6.19 18.30
CA ASP A 171 -2.49 -5.07 19.18
C ASP A 171 -1.59 -3.84 19.00
N ASP A 172 -0.27 -4.07 18.83
CA ASP A 172 0.68 -3.00 18.54
C ASP A 172 0.33 -2.16 17.31
N ASP A 173 -0.31 -2.73 16.28
CA ASP A 173 -0.66 -1.98 15.07
C ASP A 173 -1.76 -0.96 15.35
N LEU A 174 -2.76 -1.37 16.13
CA LEU A 174 -3.82 -0.47 16.54
C LEU A 174 -3.29 0.63 17.48
N ALA A 175 -2.39 0.28 18.40
CA ALA A 175 -1.77 1.25 19.30
C ALA A 175 -0.92 2.28 18.53
N GLU A 176 -0.11 1.83 17.57
CA GLU A 176 0.73 2.68 16.71
C GLU A 176 -0.13 3.62 15.87
N LEU A 177 -1.15 3.08 15.19
CA LEU A 177 -2.04 3.86 14.33
C LEU A 177 -2.87 4.87 15.14
N LEU A 178 -3.37 4.50 16.33
CA LEU A 178 -4.08 5.42 17.22
C LEU A 178 -3.19 6.60 17.66
N ALA A 179 -1.94 6.31 18.04
CA ALA A 179 -0.99 7.35 18.44
C ALA A 179 -0.64 8.28 17.27
N GLY A 180 -0.45 7.72 16.07
CA GLY A 180 -0.27 8.47 14.83
C GLY A 180 -1.46 9.34 14.48
N TYR A 181 -2.66 8.78 14.57
CA TYR A 181 -3.91 9.48 14.33
C TYR A 181 -4.12 10.66 15.29
N LYS A 182 -3.89 10.46 16.59
CA LYS A 182 -3.89 11.54 17.60
C LYS A 182 -2.87 12.62 17.29
N MET A 183 -1.69 12.26 16.78
CA MET A 183 -0.70 13.24 16.32
C MET A 183 -1.19 14.04 15.11
N GLY A 184 -1.80 13.37 14.13
CA GLY A 184 -2.45 14.02 12.99
C GLY A 184 -3.52 15.01 13.42
N ARG A 185 -4.40 14.63 14.36
CA ARG A 185 -5.41 15.53 14.94
C ARG A 185 -4.79 16.76 15.59
N ARG A 186 -3.67 16.62 16.31
CA ARG A 186 -2.95 17.77 16.88
C ARG A 186 -2.42 18.72 15.79
N ILE A 187 -1.84 18.18 14.71
CA ILE A 187 -1.35 18.97 13.57
C ILE A 187 -2.50 19.75 12.92
N MET A 188 -3.61 19.07 12.66
CA MET A 188 -4.78 19.64 11.99
C MET A 188 -5.58 20.61 12.88
N ASN A 189 -5.29 20.65 14.19
CA ASN A 189 -5.91 21.55 15.17
C ASN A 189 -5.00 22.75 15.57
N THR A 190 -3.87 22.95 14.88
CA THR A 190 -2.97 24.10 15.11
C THR A 190 -3.63 25.44 14.74
N ALA A 191 -3.08 26.56 15.24
CA ALA A 191 -3.60 27.89 14.96
C ALA A 191 -3.64 28.23 13.45
N LEU A 192 -2.62 27.80 12.70
CA LEU A 192 -2.57 27.97 11.25
C LEU A 192 -3.74 27.23 10.56
N MET A 193 -3.96 25.96 10.91
CA MET A 193 -5.05 25.16 10.33
C MET A 193 -6.43 25.69 10.73
N LYS A 194 -6.59 26.28 11.92
CA LYS A 194 -7.83 26.98 12.29
C LYS A 194 -8.05 28.24 11.45
N SER A 195 -6.99 28.94 11.07
CA SER A 195 -7.04 30.18 10.30
C SER A 195 -7.50 29.99 8.84
N THR A 196 -7.41 28.78 8.27
CA THR A 196 -7.93 28.44 6.93
C THR A 196 -9.46 28.30 6.90
N GLY A 197 -10.14 28.89 7.88
CA GLY A 197 -11.57 29.11 7.83
C GLY A 197 -12.42 28.01 8.47
N GLY A 198 -11.87 26.86 8.86
CA GLY A 198 -12.65 25.94 9.68
C GLY A 198 -12.01 24.61 9.97
N GLY A 199 -10.90 24.60 10.71
CA GLY A 199 -10.26 23.43 11.34
C GLY A 199 -11.15 22.59 12.28
N ILE A 200 -12.45 22.62 12.04
CA ILE A 200 -13.48 21.68 12.46
C ILE A 200 -13.24 20.40 11.68
N GLU A 201 -12.86 19.38 12.43
CA GLU A 201 -12.75 18.00 11.97
C GLU A 201 -14.10 17.52 11.41
N VAL A 202 -14.05 16.82 10.28
CA VAL A 202 -15.25 16.32 9.59
C VAL A 202 -15.74 15.04 10.25
N GLU A 203 -14.85 14.04 10.37
CA GLU A 203 -15.10 12.73 10.93
C GLU A 203 -13.82 12.29 11.67
N PRO A 204 -13.93 11.70 12.88
CA PRO A 204 -15.15 11.43 13.67
C PRO A 204 -15.75 12.69 14.30
N GLY A 205 -15.13 13.85 14.11
CA GLY A 205 -15.57 15.11 14.67
C GLY A 205 -14.82 15.48 15.97
N PRO A 206 -14.86 16.77 16.36
CA PRO A 206 -14.15 17.28 17.54
C PRO A 206 -14.65 16.68 18.87
N GLU A 207 -15.87 16.18 18.91
CA GLU A 207 -16.52 15.56 20.09
C GLU A 207 -15.96 14.18 20.44
N ALA A 208 -15.38 13.47 19.47
CA ALA A 208 -14.69 12.21 19.72
C ALA A 208 -13.37 12.48 20.44
N THR A 209 -13.35 12.25 21.75
CA THR A 209 -12.23 12.64 22.63
C THR A 209 -11.61 11.46 23.35
N SER A 210 -12.33 10.34 23.47
CA SER A 210 -11.82 9.12 24.11
C SER A 210 -11.11 8.18 23.13
N ASP A 211 -10.15 7.40 23.62
CA ASP A 211 -9.44 6.38 22.84
C ASP A 211 -10.40 5.36 22.23
N ALA A 212 -11.44 4.96 22.97
CA ALA A 212 -12.45 4.02 22.49
C ALA A 212 -13.17 4.53 21.23
N GLN A 213 -13.61 5.80 21.23
CA GLN A 213 -14.27 6.41 20.07
C GLN A 213 -13.32 6.51 18.86
N LEU A 214 -12.06 6.85 19.10
CA LEU A 214 -11.07 6.97 18.02
C LEU A 214 -10.68 5.61 17.46
N ILE A 215 -10.55 4.58 18.31
CA ILE A 215 -10.32 3.20 17.89
C ILE A 215 -11.49 2.70 17.04
N GLU A 216 -12.73 2.94 17.47
CA GLU A 216 -13.92 2.58 16.70
C GLU A 216 -13.92 3.28 15.33
N HIS A 217 -13.61 4.57 15.28
CA HIS A 217 -13.48 5.30 14.03
C HIS A 217 -12.40 4.69 13.12
N ILE A 218 -11.20 4.42 13.65
CA ILE A 218 -10.09 3.79 12.92
C ILE A 218 -10.53 2.43 12.37
N ARG A 219 -11.16 1.57 13.17
CA ARG A 219 -11.62 0.24 12.70
C ARG A 219 -12.64 0.33 11.57
N ASN A 220 -13.47 1.36 11.56
CA ASN A 220 -14.52 1.55 10.55
C ASN A 220 -14.03 2.24 9.27
N HIS A 221 -12.90 2.98 9.32
CA HIS A 221 -12.48 3.87 8.21
C HIS A 221 -11.03 3.70 7.78
N ALA A 222 -10.21 2.94 8.50
CA ALA A 222 -8.84 2.71 8.09
C ALA A 222 -8.81 1.94 6.77
N GLU A 223 -7.90 2.35 5.89
CA GLU A 223 -7.85 1.85 4.53
C GLU A 223 -6.42 1.54 4.08
N THR A 224 -6.30 0.62 3.13
CA THR A 224 -5.04 0.37 2.42
C THR A 224 -4.61 1.64 1.67
N ILE A 225 -3.30 1.83 1.51
CA ILE A 225 -2.74 2.81 0.56
C ILE A 225 -2.06 2.14 -0.63
N TYR A 226 -2.51 0.94 -0.98
CA TYR A 226 -2.08 0.15 -2.13
C TYR A 226 -0.59 -0.21 -2.10
N HIS A 227 -0.08 -0.60 -0.94
CA HIS A 227 1.30 -1.06 -0.76
C HIS A 227 1.41 -2.55 -0.37
N PRO A 228 0.65 -3.49 -0.99
CA PRO A 228 0.75 -4.89 -0.66
C PRO A 228 2.12 -5.47 -1.05
N VAL A 229 2.72 -6.26 -0.15
CA VAL A 229 4.02 -6.92 -0.33
C VAL A 229 4.05 -8.31 0.33
N GLY A 230 5.11 -9.08 0.08
CA GLY A 230 5.55 -10.18 0.95
C GLY A 230 4.98 -11.57 0.69
N THR A 231 4.10 -11.72 -0.29
CA THR A 231 3.37 -12.96 -0.63
C THR A 231 4.17 -14.01 -1.39
N CYS A 232 5.37 -13.66 -1.82
CA CYS A 232 6.38 -14.58 -2.35
C CYS A 232 7.73 -14.27 -1.70
N LYS A 233 7.75 -14.14 -0.36
CA LYS A 233 8.89 -13.66 0.42
C LYS A 233 10.23 -14.28 -0.01
N MET A 234 11.23 -13.42 -0.21
CA MET A 234 12.63 -13.80 -0.36
C MET A 234 13.23 -14.25 0.99
N GLY A 235 14.00 -15.34 1.00
CA GLY A 235 14.70 -15.78 2.21
C GLY A 235 15.29 -17.19 2.14
N HIS A 236 15.71 -17.67 3.31
CA HIS A 236 16.33 -18.99 3.50
C HIS A 236 15.61 -19.81 4.59
N ASP A 237 14.45 -19.35 5.07
CA ASP A 237 13.60 -20.09 6.01
C ASP A 237 12.54 -20.91 5.26
N ASP A 238 11.89 -21.83 5.96
CA ASP A 238 10.90 -22.76 5.39
C ASP A 238 9.67 -22.06 4.75
N MET A 239 9.48 -20.77 5.05
CA MET A 239 8.39 -19.95 4.48
C MET A 239 8.88 -19.05 3.34
N ALA A 240 10.14 -19.15 2.93
CA ALA A 240 10.66 -18.43 1.78
C ALA A 240 10.15 -19.05 0.48
N VAL A 241 9.78 -18.20 -0.48
CA VAL A 241 9.31 -18.61 -1.82
C VAL A 241 10.42 -18.44 -2.86
N VAL A 242 11.27 -17.43 -2.69
CA VAL A 242 12.42 -17.20 -3.57
C VAL A 242 13.73 -17.07 -2.79
N ASP A 243 14.85 -17.39 -3.45
CA ASP A 243 16.19 -17.22 -2.91
C ASP A 243 16.74 -15.78 -3.09
N ASP A 244 17.98 -15.56 -2.66
CA ASP A 244 18.74 -14.30 -2.83
C ASP A 244 18.95 -13.90 -4.31
N ARG A 245 18.68 -14.86 -5.22
CA ARG A 245 18.70 -14.67 -6.65
C ARG A 245 17.31 -14.51 -7.27
N LEU A 246 16.27 -14.42 -6.45
CA LEU A 246 14.85 -14.31 -6.82
C LEU A 246 14.32 -15.53 -7.59
N ARG A 247 15.04 -16.65 -7.55
CA ARG A 247 14.63 -17.92 -8.14
C ARG A 247 13.64 -18.60 -7.20
N VAL A 248 12.56 -19.13 -7.76
CA VAL A 248 11.58 -19.89 -6.97
C VAL A 248 12.24 -21.15 -6.43
N HIS A 249 12.16 -21.37 -5.12
CA HIS A 249 12.76 -22.54 -4.48
C HIS A 249 12.19 -23.83 -5.09
N GLY A 250 13.08 -24.77 -5.40
CA GLY A 250 12.73 -26.07 -5.98
C GLY A 250 12.25 -26.07 -7.43
N ILE A 251 12.13 -24.90 -8.09
CA ILE A 251 11.68 -24.80 -9.48
C ILE A 251 12.76 -24.14 -10.35
N ASN A 252 13.21 -24.88 -11.36
CA ASN A 252 14.19 -24.37 -12.32
C ASN A 252 13.55 -23.36 -13.29
N ASN A 253 14.33 -22.36 -13.72
CA ASN A 253 13.95 -21.40 -14.76
C ASN A 253 12.67 -20.59 -14.46
N LEU A 254 12.39 -20.32 -13.17
CA LEU A 254 11.29 -19.50 -12.71
C LEU A 254 11.77 -18.48 -11.66
N ARG A 255 11.43 -17.20 -11.85
CA ARG A 255 11.65 -16.14 -10.86
C ARG A 255 10.39 -15.37 -10.53
N VAL A 256 10.37 -14.76 -9.36
CA VAL A 256 9.40 -13.72 -9.00
C VAL A 256 10.14 -12.40 -8.82
N VAL A 257 9.72 -11.36 -9.54
CA VAL A 257 10.39 -10.06 -9.60
C VAL A 257 9.34 -8.96 -9.48
N ASP A 258 8.83 -8.77 -8.26
CA ASP A 258 7.89 -7.71 -7.92
C ASP A 258 7.82 -7.51 -6.39
N ALA A 259 6.83 -6.74 -5.91
CA ALA A 259 6.67 -6.43 -4.50
C ALA A 259 6.43 -7.65 -3.57
N SER A 260 5.95 -8.78 -4.12
CA SER A 260 5.71 -10.00 -3.36
C SER A 260 6.97 -10.56 -2.69
N ILE A 261 8.16 -10.27 -3.22
CA ILE A 261 9.41 -10.82 -2.69
C ILE A 261 9.91 -10.11 -1.44
N MET A 262 9.37 -8.94 -1.08
CA MET A 262 9.85 -8.19 0.07
C MET A 262 9.55 -8.93 1.39
N PRO A 263 10.56 -9.29 2.20
CA PRO A 263 10.29 -10.00 3.46
C PRO A 263 9.49 -9.19 4.47
N ARG A 264 9.71 -7.87 4.46
CA ARG A 264 8.95 -6.89 5.23
C ARG A 264 8.68 -5.68 4.36
N VAL A 265 7.53 -5.04 4.58
CA VAL A 265 7.23 -3.75 3.96
C VAL A 265 8.28 -2.71 4.38
N ILE A 266 8.72 -1.90 3.41
CA ILE A 266 9.70 -0.84 3.62
C ILE A 266 8.95 0.38 4.14
N GLY A 267 9.55 1.10 5.09
CA GLY A 267 8.94 2.36 5.56
C GLY A 267 8.97 3.42 4.46
N GLY A 268 7.82 3.69 3.87
CA GLY A 268 7.61 4.61 2.75
C GLY A 268 6.82 3.99 1.60
N ASN A 269 6.55 4.75 0.55
CA ASN A 269 5.80 4.25 -0.60
C ASN A 269 6.58 3.17 -1.38
N THR A 270 5.90 2.13 -1.83
CA THR A 270 6.55 0.91 -2.38
C THR A 270 6.96 1.01 -3.85
N ASN A 271 6.59 2.08 -4.57
CA ASN A 271 6.92 2.25 -5.99
C ASN A 271 8.45 2.24 -6.24
N ALA A 272 9.20 3.09 -5.53
CA ALA A 272 10.66 3.15 -5.69
C ALA A 272 11.36 1.84 -5.32
N PRO A 273 11.02 1.17 -4.19
CA PRO A 273 11.50 -0.18 -3.92
C PRO A 273 11.25 -1.20 -5.03
N VAL A 274 10.05 -1.21 -5.63
CA VAL A 274 9.73 -2.15 -6.72
C VAL A 274 10.56 -1.87 -7.98
N MET A 275 10.79 -0.59 -8.32
CA MET A 275 11.70 -0.23 -9.41
C MET A 275 13.12 -0.74 -9.16
N VAL A 276 13.62 -0.62 -7.91
CA VAL A 276 14.93 -1.16 -7.52
C VAL A 276 14.98 -2.68 -7.63
N ILE A 277 13.93 -3.39 -7.20
CA ILE A 277 13.83 -4.85 -7.35
C ILE A 277 13.94 -5.24 -8.83
N GLY A 278 13.17 -4.59 -9.71
CA GLY A 278 13.20 -4.84 -11.14
C GLY A 278 14.58 -4.58 -11.76
N GLU A 279 15.21 -3.47 -11.40
CA GLU A 279 16.56 -3.14 -11.88
C GLU A 279 17.57 -4.20 -11.43
N LYS A 280 17.52 -4.58 -10.14
CA LYS A 280 18.52 -5.48 -9.59
C LYS A 280 18.37 -6.88 -10.16
N ALA A 281 17.13 -7.36 -10.29
CA ALA A 281 16.79 -8.60 -10.96
C ALA A 281 17.28 -8.63 -12.41
N SER A 282 17.12 -7.53 -13.17
CA SER A 282 17.56 -7.47 -14.56
C SER A 282 19.07 -7.70 -14.70
N ARG A 283 19.88 -7.06 -13.85
CA ARG A 283 21.34 -7.24 -13.84
C ARG A 283 21.74 -8.65 -13.47
N MET A 284 21.05 -9.20 -12.48
CA MET A 284 21.29 -10.54 -12.00
C MET A 284 20.99 -11.60 -13.07
N ILE A 285 19.87 -11.47 -13.79
CA ILE A 285 19.49 -12.37 -14.88
C ILE A 285 20.53 -12.28 -16.01
N LEU A 286 20.99 -11.08 -16.37
CA LEU A 286 22.03 -10.90 -17.38
C LEU A 286 23.37 -11.55 -16.96
N ALA A 287 23.77 -11.39 -15.69
CA ALA A 287 24.97 -12.02 -15.16
C ALA A 287 24.88 -13.56 -15.23
N ASP A 288 23.80 -14.13 -14.70
CA ASP A 288 23.56 -15.59 -14.69
C ASP A 288 23.54 -16.16 -16.14
N ARG A 289 23.06 -15.38 -17.12
CA ARG A 289 23.07 -15.77 -18.54
C ARG A 289 24.45 -15.71 -19.18
N ASN A 290 25.24 -14.70 -18.86
CA ASN A 290 26.59 -14.57 -19.39
C ASN A 290 27.50 -15.66 -18.85
N GLU A 291 27.38 -15.98 -17.55
CA GLU A 291 28.09 -17.09 -16.93
C GLU A 291 27.72 -18.43 -17.58
N ALA A 292 26.42 -18.69 -17.80
CA ALA A 292 25.97 -19.91 -18.47
C ALA A 292 26.36 -20.00 -19.96
N ALA A 293 26.66 -18.88 -20.62
CA ALA A 293 27.16 -18.87 -22.00
C ALA A 293 28.69 -19.03 -22.08
N ALA A 294 29.40 -18.75 -20.99
CA ALA A 294 30.85 -18.88 -20.89
C ALA A 294 31.29 -20.28 -20.41
N ALA A 295 30.39 -21.03 -19.76
CA ALA A 295 30.57 -22.42 -19.35
C ALA A 295 30.23 -23.40 -20.50
#